data_AF-A0A377BE18-F1
#
_entry.id   AF-A0A377BE18-F1
#
_cell.length_a   1.000
_cell.length_b   1.000
_cell.length_c   1.000
_cell.angle_alpha   90.00
_cell.angle_beta   90.00
_cell.angle_gamma   90.00
#
_symmetry.space_group_name_H-M   'P 1'
#
loop_
_entity.id
_entity.type
_entity.pdbx_description
1 polymer ?
#
loop_
_entity_poly.entity_id
_entity_poly.type
_entity_poly.pdbx_seq_one_letter_code
_entity_poly.pdbx_strand_id
1 'polypeptide(L)' 'MSRFVLGNCIDVMTRIPDNAIDFILTDPPYLVGFRDRSGRTIAGDKNR' A
#
# COMPACT_ATOMS: atom_id res chain seq x y z
N MET A 1 -9.03 0.39 -19.97
CA MET A 1 -9.82 1.13 -18.98
C MET A 1 -9.18 0.92 -17.62
N SER A 2 -8.86 1.96 -16.87
CA SER A 2 -8.32 1.83 -15.49
C SER A 2 -9.42 2.06 -14.46
N ARG A 3 -9.28 1.45 -13.26
CA ARG A 3 -10.20 1.60 -12.13
C ARG A 3 -9.40 1.99 -10.88
N PHE A 4 -9.84 3.04 -10.18
CA PHE A 4 -9.34 3.40 -8.85
C PHE A 4 -10.38 3.01 -7.81
N VAL A 5 -9.94 2.42 -6.69
CA VAL A 5 -10.82 1.97 -5.61
C VAL A 5 -10.30 2.55 -4.30
N LEU A 6 -11.14 3.31 -3.59
CA LEU A 6 -10.84 3.83 -2.26
C LEU A 6 -11.31 2.84 -1.20
N GLY A 7 -10.39 2.32 -0.38
CA GLY A 7 -10.72 1.41 0.72
C GLY A 7 -9.51 0.74 1.35
N ASN A 8 -9.72 -0.03 2.41
CA ASN A 8 -8.69 -0.91 2.97
C ASN A 8 -8.35 -2.00 1.94
N CYS A 9 -7.05 -2.20 1.67
CA CYS A 9 -6.62 -3.13 0.62
C CYS A 9 -7.04 -4.58 0.89
N ILE A 10 -7.13 -5.01 2.15
CA ILE A 10 -7.58 -6.36 2.52
C ILE A 10 -9.04 -6.52 2.12
N ASP A 11 -9.92 -5.62 2.59
CA ASP A 11 -11.36 -5.68 2.32
C ASP A 11 -11.69 -5.58 0.82
N VAL A 12 -10.92 -4.78 0.09
CA VAL A 12 -11.09 -4.61 -1.35
C VAL A 12 -10.60 -5.85 -2.10
N MET A 13 -9.39 -6.32 -1.81
CA MET A 13 -8.79 -7.44 -2.54
C MET A 13 -9.54 -8.75 -2.30
N THR A 14 -10.08 -8.98 -1.11
CA THR A 14 -10.91 -10.18 -0.81
C THR A 14 -12.18 -10.26 -1.66
N ARG A 15 -12.64 -9.15 -2.25
CA ARG A 15 -13.82 -9.13 -3.14
C ARG A 15 -13.48 -9.32 -4.61
N ILE A 16 -12.19 -9.33 -4.96
CA ILE A 16 -11.75 -9.60 -6.33
C ILE A 16 -11.87 -11.12 -6.58
N PRO A 17 -12.48 -11.55 -7.70
CA PRO A 17 -12.57 -12.97 -8.02
C PRO A 17 -11.19 -13.63 -8.13
N ASP A 18 -11.14 -14.92 -7.80
CA ASP A 18 -9.93 -15.72 -7.94
C ASP A 18 -9.43 -15.72 -9.40
N ASN A 19 -8.10 -15.73 -9.57
CA ASN A 19 -7.42 -15.76 -10.89
C ASN A 19 -7.81 -14.61 -11.84
N ALA A 20 -8.30 -13.47 -11.33
CA ALA A 20 -8.68 -12.32 -12.14
C ALA A 20 -7.57 -11.28 -12.36
N ILE A 21 -6.39 -11.47 -11.77
CA ILE A 21 -5.26 -10.53 -11.79
C ILE A 21 -4.01 -11.24 -12.29
N ASP A 22 -3.45 -10.77 -13.41
CA ASP A 22 -2.25 -11.37 -14.03
C ASP A 22 -0.94 -10.96 -13.35
N PHE A 23 -0.91 -9.78 -12.71
CA PHE A 23 0.27 -9.23 -12.07
C PHE A 23 -0.10 -8.30 -10.91
N ILE A 24 0.67 -8.38 -9.83
CA ILE A 24 0.53 -7.53 -8.65
C ILE A 24 1.84 -6.79 -8.41
N LEU A 25 1.80 -5.45 -8.40
CA LEU A 25 2.86 -4.60 -7.90
C LEU A 25 2.42 -4.00 -6.56
N THR A 26 3.20 -4.25 -5.51
CA THR A 26 2.90 -3.74 -4.16
C THR A 26 4.05 -2.87 -3.65
N ASP A 27 3.70 -1.77 -2.98
CA ASP A 27 4.59 -0.99 -2.11
C ASP A 27 3.90 -0.83 -0.74
N PRO A 28 3.93 -1.88 0.11
CA PRO A 28 3.25 -1.84 1.40
C PRO A 28 3.96 -0.89 2.37
N PRO A 29 3.28 -0.43 3.45
CA PRO A 29 3.94 0.35 4.48
C PRO A 29 5.07 -0.46 5.13
N TYR A 30 6.31 0.04 5.08
CA TYR A 30 7.46 -0.64 5.65
C TYR A 30 7.65 -0.40 7.16
N LEU A 31 7.11 0.71 7.66
CA LEU A 31 7.07 1.05 9.09
C LEU A 31 8.47 1.06 9.75
N VAL A 32 9.50 1.38 8.97
CA VAL A 32 10.90 1.36 9.43
C VAL A 32 11.28 2.65 10.15
N GLY A 33 10.38 3.64 10.20
CA GLY A 33 10.61 4.92 10.83
C GLY A 33 11.76 5.69 10.19
N PHE A 34 11.89 5.58 8.86
CA PHE A 34 12.89 6.23 8.03
C PHE A 34 13.09 7.68 8.43
N ARG A 35 14.34 8.02 8.67
CA ARG A 35 14.78 9.37 8.94
C ARG A 35 16.14 9.59 8.32
N ASP A 36 16.23 10.53 7.40
CA ASP A 36 17.53 10.91 6.83
C ASP A 36 18.31 11.85 7.77
N ARG A 37 19.52 12.22 7.37
CA ARG A 37 20.41 13.11 8.16
C ARG A 37 19.85 14.52 8.33
N SER A 38 18.98 14.96 7.43
CA SER A 38 18.29 16.25 7.51
C SER A 38 17.00 16.17 8.34
N GLY A 39 16.64 14.98 8.82
CA GLY A 39 15.48 14.74 9.66
C GLY A 39 14.16 14.53 8.90
N ARG A 40 14.18 14.40 7.57
CA ARG A 40 12.97 14.11 6.78
C ARG A 40 12.44 12.72 7.10
N THR A 41 11.12 12.56 7.03
CA THR A 41 10.43 11.28 7.26
C THR A 41 9.52 10.96 6.10
N ILE A 42 9.14 9.69 5.95
CA ILE A 42 8.20 9.22 4.93
C ILE A 42 6.79 9.20 5.52
N ALA A 43 5.81 9.71 4.76
CA ALA A 43 4.41 9.69 5.17
C ALA A 43 3.92 8.23 5.33
N GLY A 44 3.22 7.93 6.42
CA GLY A 44 2.69 6.59 6.68
C GLY A 44 3.74 5.54 7.10
N ASP A 45 5.00 5.92 7.32
CA ASP A 45 6.08 4.99 7.73
C ASP A 45 6.19 4.78 9.25
N LYS A 46 5.15 5.17 9.99
CA LYS A 46 5.02 4.93 11.43
C LYS A 46 3.57 4.62 11.74
N ASN A 47 3.35 3.70 12.69
CA ASN A 47 2.02 3.31 13.19
C ASN A 47 1.39 4.35 14.16
N ARG A 48 1.66 5.64 13.96
CA ARG A 48 1.16 6.70 14.85
C ARG A 48 0.08 7.52 14.18
#